data_AF-A0A969YGJ9-F1
#
_entry.id   AF-A0A969YGJ9-F1
#
_cell.length_a   1.000
_cell.length_b   1.000
_cell.length_c   1.000
_cell.angle_alpha   90.00
_cell.angle_beta   90.00
_cell.angle_gamma   90.00
#
_symmetry.space_group_name_H-M   'P 1'
#
loop_
_entity.id
_entity.type
_entity.pdbx_description
1 polymer ?
#
loop_
_entity_poly.entity_id
_entity_poly.type
_entity_poly.pdbx_seq_one_letter_code
_entity_poly.pdbx_strand_id
1 'polypeptide(L)'
;MAKTVRFYTLGCKVNQYDSEAMLEIFLAGGYRPAPPNAPADVFVVNTCTVTGTGDQKSLKAARRYLRQNPGGELIVAGCLAQRMGEQLRDTGARLILGTQYRARVVELLEAAVAAGTQTVAVESLQSAPFEPLTIRAHEGHTRAVMKIQEGCDNRCAYCIIPSVRGAVRSKPVEDVLTEARALADAGFSELVLTGVHLTSYGRDLPGGPKLTDAIRAVHAVPGVRRIRLGSLEPAAVNAAFVDAVANLPKLCPQFHLSLQSGSDAVLARMRRQYQTDGFLAAVERIRRAYPDAALTTDVIVGFPGETDEEYEQTEAFCRQVGFMKLHVFPYSRRAGTPAADMPDQVPQPVRDARAQQLIAFGGELSAAYRRGLLGSVQPVLLEQRMPDGSMVGYTPQYVSVTCPGGTQGEILSLRLTALTQEGTMGERVEFNEEEHPMVTEEATAMDDCLFCQIIKGDIPSRKIYEDEDTFAFHDIHPQARAHALVVSKKHAADLSRNAELSDRELAACLRACAAVARELGLEEGGYRVVNNCGENACQTVRHLHFHVMGGEKLSERMA
;
A
#
# COMPACT_ATOMS: atom_id res chain seq x y z
N MET A 1 -3.09 -42.32 3.81
CA MET A 1 -2.92 -40.99 4.43
C MET A 1 -2.86 -39.95 3.32
N ALA A 2 -3.39 -38.75 3.55
CA ALA A 2 -3.27 -37.65 2.58
C ALA A 2 -1.78 -37.27 2.41
N LYS A 3 -1.33 -37.17 1.15
CA LYS A 3 0.03 -36.73 0.80
C LYS A 3 0.27 -35.31 1.31
N THR A 4 1.52 -35.01 1.65
CA THR A 4 1.93 -33.73 2.22
C THR A 4 2.74 -32.92 1.23
N VAL A 5 2.53 -31.59 1.22
CA VAL A 5 3.27 -30.66 0.36
C VAL A 5 3.96 -29.57 1.19
N ARG A 6 5.17 -29.18 0.80
CA ARG A 6 5.87 -28.02 1.36
C ARG A 6 6.33 -27.06 0.27
N PHE A 7 6.00 -25.79 0.44
CA PHE A 7 6.46 -24.71 -0.41
C PHE A 7 7.70 -24.04 0.16
N TYR A 8 8.64 -23.70 -0.73
CA TYR A 8 9.74 -22.79 -0.49
C TYR A 8 9.71 -21.71 -1.57
N THR A 9 9.19 -20.55 -1.20
CA THR A 9 8.97 -19.43 -2.11
C THR A 9 10.12 -18.44 -2.03
N LEU A 10 10.69 -18.10 -3.19
CA LEU A 10 11.68 -17.05 -3.35
C LEU A 10 11.10 -15.94 -4.23
N GLY A 11 11.55 -14.70 -4.06
CA GLY A 11 11.25 -13.61 -4.97
C GLY A 11 10.19 -12.63 -4.47
N CYS A 12 9.37 -12.13 -5.40
CA CYS A 12 8.45 -11.01 -5.17
C CYS A 12 7.04 -11.45 -4.74
N LYS A 13 6.18 -10.47 -4.46
CA LYS A 13 4.76 -10.69 -4.12
C LYS A 13 3.99 -11.49 -5.19
N VAL A 14 4.35 -11.36 -6.46
CA VAL A 14 3.79 -12.18 -7.54
C VAL A 14 4.15 -13.67 -7.37
N ASN A 15 5.39 -13.99 -6.97
CA ASN A 15 5.78 -15.36 -6.65
C ASN A 15 5.08 -15.88 -5.39
N GLN A 16 4.85 -15.03 -4.38
CA GLN A 16 4.09 -15.39 -3.17
C GLN A 16 2.66 -15.80 -3.54
N TYR A 17 1.97 -14.96 -4.31
CA TYR A 17 0.65 -15.28 -4.86
C TYR A 17 0.65 -16.59 -5.68
N ASP A 18 1.63 -16.77 -6.58
CA ASP A 18 1.71 -17.99 -7.39
C ASP A 18 1.86 -19.25 -6.52
N SER A 19 2.62 -19.17 -5.42
CA SER A 19 2.75 -20.28 -4.48
C SER A 19 1.48 -20.55 -3.69
N GLU A 20 0.78 -19.51 -3.24
CA GLU A 20 -0.49 -19.63 -2.51
C GLU A 20 -1.57 -20.24 -3.40
N ALA A 21 -1.70 -19.78 -4.64
CA ALA A 21 -2.63 -20.36 -5.60
C ALA A 21 -2.30 -21.82 -5.92
N MET A 22 -1.01 -22.16 -6.11
CA MET A 22 -0.61 -23.56 -6.27
C MET A 22 -0.93 -24.39 -5.03
N LEU A 23 -0.73 -23.86 -3.82
CA LEU A 23 -1.07 -24.56 -2.59
C LEU A 23 -2.56 -24.90 -2.54
N GLU A 24 -3.46 -23.97 -2.87
CA GLU A 24 -4.91 -24.27 -2.92
C GLU A 24 -5.25 -25.37 -3.93
N ILE A 25 -4.56 -25.41 -5.07
CA ILE A 25 -4.73 -26.50 -6.05
C ILE A 25 -4.27 -27.84 -5.47
N PHE A 26 -3.16 -27.86 -4.71
CA PHE A 26 -2.73 -29.05 -3.96
C PHE A 26 -3.76 -29.49 -2.91
N LEU A 27 -4.33 -28.54 -2.15
CA LEU A 27 -5.38 -28.85 -1.16
C LEU A 27 -6.62 -29.45 -1.84
N ALA A 28 -7.06 -28.87 -2.96
CA ALA A 28 -8.16 -29.39 -3.76
C ALA A 28 -7.85 -30.80 -4.34
N GLY A 29 -6.58 -31.07 -4.64
CA GLY A 29 -6.09 -32.39 -5.06
C GLY A 29 -5.93 -33.41 -3.91
N GLY A 30 -6.38 -33.10 -2.69
CA GLY A 30 -6.31 -34.01 -1.54
C GLY A 30 -4.96 -34.06 -0.83
N TYR A 31 -4.06 -33.11 -1.11
CA TYR A 31 -2.83 -32.92 -0.35
C TYR A 31 -3.09 -32.05 0.88
N ARG A 32 -2.16 -32.05 1.84
CA ARG A 32 -2.17 -31.17 3.01
C ARG A 32 -0.81 -30.50 3.22
N PRO A 33 -0.73 -29.34 3.87
CA PRO A 33 0.56 -28.73 4.20
C PRO A 33 1.36 -29.64 5.13
N ALA A 34 2.66 -29.81 4.87
CA ALA A 34 3.54 -30.55 5.76
C ALA A 34 3.77 -29.78 7.07
N PRO A 35 3.66 -30.42 8.26
CA PRO A 35 3.93 -29.76 9.53
C PRO A 35 5.33 -29.12 9.58
N PRO A 36 5.55 -28.06 10.36
CA PRO A 36 6.88 -27.45 10.50
C PRO A 36 7.95 -28.50 10.83
N ASN A 37 9.09 -28.43 10.14
CA ASN A 37 10.24 -29.34 10.30
C ASN A 37 10.01 -30.84 10.02
N ALA A 38 8.81 -31.27 9.60
CA ALA A 38 8.56 -32.65 9.16
C ALA A 38 9.07 -32.91 7.73
N PRO A 39 9.28 -34.16 7.29
CA PRO A 39 9.40 -34.47 5.87
C PRO A 39 8.10 -34.15 5.11
N ALA A 40 8.16 -34.05 3.77
CA ALA A 40 6.99 -33.88 2.91
C ALA A 40 7.06 -34.84 1.72
N ASP A 41 5.90 -35.30 1.25
CA ASP A 41 5.82 -36.16 0.05
C ASP A 41 6.14 -35.36 -1.23
N VAL A 42 5.83 -34.06 -1.24
CA VAL A 42 6.10 -33.14 -2.34
C VAL A 42 6.75 -31.86 -1.82
N PHE A 43 7.83 -31.43 -2.48
CA PHE A 43 8.46 -30.13 -2.25
C PHE A 43 8.30 -29.24 -3.48
N VAL A 44 7.75 -28.04 -3.30
CA VAL A 44 7.64 -27.03 -4.35
C VAL A 44 8.63 -25.91 -4.08
N VAL A 45 9.66 -25.78 -4.91
CA VAL A 45 10.59 -24.65 -4.90
C VAL A 45 10.14 -23.66 -5.95
N ASN A 46 9.42 -22.61 -5.54
CA ASN A 46 9.02 -21.52 -6.44
C ASN A 46 10.15 -20.50 -6.54
N THR A 47 10.81 -20.50 -7.69
CA THR A 47 12.11 -19.88 -7.93
C THR A 47 12.01 -18.43 -8.38
N CYS A 48 13.06 -17.66 -8.09
CA CYS A 48 13.24 -16.29 -8.55
C CYS A 48 14.53 -16.19 -9.37
N THR A 49 14.51 -15.34 -10.39
CA THR A 49 15.67 -15.09 -11.27
C THR A 49 16.04 -13.61 -11.42
N VAL A 50 15.47 -12.77 -10.55
CA VAL A 50 15.71 -11.33 -10.54
C VAL A 50 17.08 -11.00 -9.93
N THR A 51 17.80 -11.90 -9.27
CA THR A 51 19.19 -11.66 -8.86
C THR A 51 20.00 -12.94 -9.01
N GLY A 52 21.31 -12.84 -9.26
CA GLY A 52 22.19 -14.01 -9.30
C GLY A 52 22.17 -14.79 -7.98
N THR A 53 22.03 -14.09 -6.84
CA THR A 53 21.82 -14.71 -5.53
C THR A 53 20.50 -15.47 -5.45
N GLY A 54 19.44 -14.98 -6.12
CA GLY A 54 18.14 -15.65 -6.23
C GLY A 54 18.25 -17.00 -6.96
N ASP A 55 19.00 -17.04 -8.07
CA ASP A 55 19.27 -18.28 -8.82
C ASP A 55 19.99 -19.30 -7.93
N GLN A 56 21.07 -18.88 -7.27
CA GLN A 56 21.87 -19.75 -6.39
C GLN A 56 21.06 -20.28 -5.20
N LYS A 57 20.26 -19.42 -4.54
CA LYS A 57 19.38 -19.81 -3.44
C LYS A 57 18.33 -20.83 -3.90
N SER A 58 17.76 -20.64 -5.09
CA SER A 58 16.78 -21.55 -5.70
C SER A 58 17.37 -22.95 -5.88
N LEU A 59 18.51 -23.05 -6.56
CA LEU A 59 19.17 -24.34 -6.84
C LEU A 59 19.68 -25.02 -5.56
N LYS A 60 20.21 -24.25 -4.62
CA LYS A 60 20.65 -24.77 -3.31
C LYS A 60 19.47 -25.35 -2.52
N ALA A 61 18.31 -24.69 -2.55
CA ALA A 61 17.10 -25.17 -1.89
C ALA A 61 16.61 -26.49 -2.51
N ALA A 62 16.49 -26.54 -3.85
CA ALA A 62 16.09 -27.74 -4.59
C ALA A 62 16.97 -28.96 -4.23
N ARG A 63 18.30 -28.81 -4.32
CA ARG A 63 19.26 -29.88 -3.96
C ARG A 63 19.20 -30.27 -2.49
N ARG A 64 18.94 -29.32 -1.59
CA ARG A 64 18.80 -29.60 -0.15
C ARG A 64 17.58 -30.48 0.11
N TYR A 65 16.42 -30.14 -0.49
CA TYR A 65 15.18 -30.87 -0.23
C TYR A 65 15.21 -32.30 -0.75
N LEU A 66 15.77 -32.54 -1.95
CA LEU A 66 15.97 -33.91 -2.46
C LEU A 66 16.91 -34.73 -1.57
N ARG A 67 18.00 -34.15 -1.07
CA ARG A 67 18.90 -34.86 -0.14
C ARG A 67 18.23 -35.21 1.18
N GLN A 68 17.33 -34.35 1.67
CA GLN A 68 16.60 -34.56 2.92
C GLN A 68 15.42 -35.53 2.75
N ASN A 69 14.89 -35.67 1.54
CA ASN A 69 13.75 -36.54 1.22
C ASN A 69 13.97 -37.27 -0.10
N PRO A 70 14.80 -38.32 -0.13
CA PRO A 70 15.16 -39.04 -1.36
C PRO A 70 13.99 -39.73 -2.06
N GLY A 71 12.91 -40.03 -1.33
CA GLY A 71 11.68 -40.63 -1.86
C GLY A 71 10.53 -39.64 -2.09
N GLY A 72 10.76 -38.34 -1.86
CA GLY A 72 9.77 -37.29 -2.11
C GLY A 72 9.91 -36.69 -3.51
N GLU A 73 8.82 -36.16 -4.04
CA GLU A 73 8.81 -35.52 -5.36
C GLU A 73 9.20 -34.04 -5.26
N LEU A 74 10.09 -33.59 -6.14
CA LEU A 74 10.49 -32.19 -6.23
C LEU A 74 9.83 -31.51 -7.43
N ILE A 75 9.22 -30.35 -7.20
CA ILE A 75 8.78 -29.41 -8.21
C ILE A 75 9.69 -28.18 -8.17
N VAL A 76 10.24 -27.80 -9.32
CA VAL A 76 10.94 -26.52 -9.48
C VAL A 76 10.09 -25.64 -10.38
N ALA A 77 9.47 -24.61 -9.79
CA ALA A 77 8.50 -23.74 -10.45
C ALA A 77 9.03 -22.30 -10.61
N GLY A 78 8.40 -21.45 -11.42
CA GLY A 78 8.60 -20.01 -11.39
C GLY A 78 9.65 -19.47 -12.37
N CYS A 79 10.22 -18.29 -12.09
CA CYS A 79 10.97 -17.54 -13.09
C CYS A 79 12.29 -18.20 -13.52
N LEU A 80 13.00 -18.88 -12.60
CA LEU A 80 14.22 -19.60 -12.97
C LEU A 80 13.88 -20.82 -13.83
N ALA A 81 12.79 -21.51 -13.49
CA ALA A 81 12.28 -22.64 -14.26
C ALA A 81 11.90 -22.22 -15.69
N GLN A 82 11.22 -21.09 -15.84
CA GLN A 82 10.91 -20.52 -17.16
C GLN A 82 12.18 -20.19 -17.97
N ARG A 83 13.23 -19.67 -17.32
CA ARG A 83 14.48 -19.29 -18.00
C ARG A 83 15.32 -20.49 -18.42
N MET A 84 15.44 -21.49 -17.56
CA MET A 84 16.38 -22.61 -17.74
C MET A 84 15.73 -23.85 -18.35
N GLY A 85 14.42 -24.06 -18.14
CA GLY A 85 13.65 -25.17 -18.68
C GLY A 85 14.34 -26.53 -18.51
N GLU A 86 14.63 -27.16 -19.65
CA GLU A 86 15.31 -28.46 -19.77
C GLU A 86 16.62 -28.56 -18.97
N GLN A 87 17.37 -27.47 -18.82
CA GLN A 87 18.64 -27.47 -18.07
C GLN A 87 18.46 -27.78 -16.57
N LEU A 88 17.23 -27.72 -16.05
CA LEU A 88 16.94 -28.05 -14.65
C LEU A 88 16.67 -29.53 -14.40
N ARG A 89 16.69 -30.40 -15.42
CA ARG A 89 16.53 -31.86 -15.20
C ARG A 89 17.55 -32.42 -14.22
N ASP A 90 18.78 -31.91 -14.29
CA ASP A 90 19.90 -32.27 -13.39
C ASP A 90 19.64 -31.92 -11.92
N THR A 91 18.63 -31.09 -11.64
CA THR A 91 18.22 -30.87 -10.25
C THR A 91 17.57 -32.10 -9.63
N GLY A 92 17.12 -33.07 -10.43
CA GLY A 92 16.34 -34.23 -9.98
C GLY A 92 14.85 -33.95 -9.79
N ALA A 93 14.36 -32.79 -10.24
CA ALA A 93 12.95 -32.43 -10.14
C ALA A 93 12.07 -33.35 -10.99
N ARG A 94 10.94 -33.80 -10.42
CA ARG A 94 9.91 -34.57 -11.12
C ARG A 94 9.15 -33.71 -12.13
N LEU A 95 8.87 -32.47 -11.73
CA LEU A 95 8.19 -31.48 -12.55
C LEU A 95 8.98 -30.17 -12.53
N ILE A 96 9.32 -29.67 -13.71
CA ILE A 96 9.87 -28.33 -13.91
C ILE A 96 8.77 -27.51 -14.57
N LEU A 97 8.31 -26.47 -13.89
CA LEU A 97 7.13 -25.71 -14.28
C LEU A 97 7.49 -24.24 -14.49
N GLY A 98 7.20 -23.70 -15.67
CA GLY A 98 7.48 -22.31 -15.99
C GLY A 98 6.60 -21.31 -15.23
N THR A 99 6.31 -20.18 -15.86
CA THR A 99 5.34 -19.18 -15.36
C THR A 99 3.97 -19.32 -16.02
N GLN A 100 3.65 -20.53 -16.49
CA GLN A 100 2.36 -20.99 -16.99
C GLN A 100 2.06 -22.38 -16.43
N TYR A 101 0.81 -22.83 -16.57
CA TYR A 101 0.34 -24.17 -16.19
C TYR A 101 0.38 -24.49 -14.69
N ARG A 102 0.51 -23.47 -13.83
CA ARG A 102 0.37 -23.58 -12.37
C ARG A 102 -1.03 -24.06 -11.97
N ALA A 103 -2.07 -23.70 -12.73
CA ALA A 103 -3.43 -24.22 -12.56
C ALA A 103 -3.51 -25.76 -12.68
N ARG A 104 -2.56 -26.38 -13.38
CA ARG A 104 -2.46 -27.82 -13.64
C ARG A 104 -1.32 -28.48 -12.87
N VAL A 105 -0.75 -27.82 -11.85
CA VAL A 105 0.47 -28.29 -11.16
C VAL A 105 0.32 -29.70 -10.58
N VAL A 106 -0.85 -30.04 -10.00
CA VAL A 106 -1.11 -31.37 -9.45
C VAL A 106 -1.28 -32.40 -10.56
N GLU A 107 -2.09 -32.09 -11.59
CA GLU A 107 -2.31 -32.96 -12.75
C GLU A 107 -0.98 -33.34 -13.42
N LEU A 108 -0.14 -32.34 -13.69
CA LEU A 108 1.18 -32.53 -14.33
C LEU A 108 2.13 -33.33 -13.44
N LEU A 109 2.13 -33.07 -12.13
CA LEU A 109 2.94 -33.83 -11.18
C LEU A 109 2.52 -35.29 -11.17
N GLU A 110 1.23 -35.58 -11.01
CA GLU A 110 0.72 -36.94 -10.87
C GLU A 110 0.91 -37.76 -12.15
N ALA A 111 0.73 -37.15 -13.32
CA ALA A 111 1.05 -37.78 -14.60
C ALA A 111 2.54 -38.15 -14.70
N ALA A 112 3.44 -37.25 -14.29
CA ALA A 112 4.88 -37.49 -14.28
C ALA A 112 5.28 -38.62 -13.30
N VAL A 113 4.67 -38.63 -12.10
CA VAL A 113 4.88 -39.67 -11.09
C VAL A 113 4.40 -41.03 -11.60
N ALA A 114 3.19 -41.11 -12.15
CA ALA A 114 2.63 -42.35 -12.68
C ALA A 114 3.45 -42.93 -13.84
N ALA A 115 3.99 -42.07 -14.71
CA ALA A 115 4.86 -42.48 -15.81
C ALA A 115 6.29 -42.81 -15.36
N GLY A 116 6.69 -42.44 -14.14
CA GLY A 116 8.06 -42.56 -13.67
C GLY A 116 9.05 -41.63 -14.40
N THR A 117 8.57 -40.61 -15.11
CA THR A 117 9.40 -39.70 -15.93
C THR A 117 9.55 -38.31 -15.29
N GLN A 118 10.53 -37.53 -15.75
CA GLN A 118 10.59 -36.10 -15.45
C GLN A 118 9.83 -35.31 -16.52
N THR A 119 8.98 -34.38 -16.10
CA THR A 119 8.22 -33.49 -17.01
C THR A 119 8.75 -32.07 -16.94
N VAL A 120 8.96 -31.45 -18.11
CA VAL A 120 9.32 -30.03 -18.24
C VAL A 120 8.15 -29.33 -18.95
N ALA A 121 7.36 -28.60 -18.17
CA ALA A 121 6.22 -27.81 -18.64
C ALA A 121 6.64 -26.33 -18.72
N VAL A 122 7.46 -26.02 -19.72
CA VAL A 122 7.96 -24.67 -20.00
C VAL A 122 7.76 -24.38 -21.48
N GLU A 123 6.98 -23.35 -21.77
CA GLU A 123 6.65 -22.95 -23.15
C GLU A 123 6.95 -21.47 -23.39
N SER A 124 6.86 -21.06 -24.66
CA SER A 124 6.96 -19.66 -25.07
C SER A 124 5.84 -18.82 -24.44
N LEU A 125 6.19 -17.61 -24.01
CA LEU A 125 5.24 -16.66 -23.40
C LEU A 125 4.71 -15.62 -24.39
N GLN A 126 4.97 -15.77 -25.69
CA GLN A 126 4.59 -14.78 -26.72
C GLN A 126 3.07 -14.58 -26.83
N SER A 127 2.29 -15.66 -26.70
CA SER A 127 0.82 -15.66 -26.79
C SER A 127 0.16 -16.31 -25.58
N ALA A 128 0.88 -16.40 -24.46
CA ALA A 128 0.33 -16.95 -23.22
C ALA A 128 -0.86 -16.09 -22.76
N PRO A 129 -1.95 -16.68 -22.25
CA PRO A 129 -3.03 -15.92 -21.63
C PRO A 129 -2.67 -15.48 -20.21
N PHE A 130 -3.50 -14.61 -19.61
CA PHE A 130 -3.49 -14.46 -18.16
C PHE A 130 -3.96 -15.78 -17.55
N GLU A 131 -3.19 -16.35 -16.62
CA GLU A 131 -3.55 -17.62 -16.01
C GLU A 131 -4.59 -17.39 -14.90
N PRO A 132 -5.78 -18.03 -14.96
CA PRO A 132 -6.89 -17.79 -14.04
C PRO A 132 -6.65 -18.51 -12.70
N LEU A 133 -5.67 -18.01 -11.96
CA LEU A 133 -5.40 -18.41 -10.58
C LEU A 133 -6.20 -17.50 -9.64
N THR A 134 -6.77 -18.07 -8.58
CA THR A 134 -7.42 -17.34 -7.49
C THR A 134 -6.95 -17.90 -6.15
N ILE A 135 -6.93 -17.05 -5.13
CA ILE A 135 -6.79 -17.46 -3.74
C ILE A 135 -8.08 -17.14 -2.97
N ARG A 136 -8.46 -18.02 -2.03
CA ARG A 136 -9.67 -17.95 -1.21
C ARG A 136 -9.37 -18.02 0.28
N ALA A 137 -8.27 -18.66 0.70
CA ALA A 137 -7.96 -18.79 2.11
C ALA A 137 -6.45 -18.72 2.35
N HIS A 138 -6.06 -17.87 3.31
CA HIS A 138 -4.69 -17.79 3.78
C HIS A 138 -4.65 -18.05 5.29
N GLU A 139 -3.90 -19.05 5.71
CA GLU A 139 -3.70 -19.29 7.14
C GLU A 139 -2.84 -18.17 7.74
N GLY A 140 -3.40 -17.45 8.72
CA GLY A 140 -2.60 -16.67 9.68
C GLY A 140 -2.17 -15.26 9.27
N HIS A 141 -2.66 -14.69 8.17
CA HIS A 141 -2.37 -13.30 7.80
C HIS A 141 -3.62 -12.43 7.78
N THR A 142 -3.48 -11.16 8.16
CA THR A 142 -4.53 -10.14 8.13
C THR A 142 -4.69 -9.48 6.76
N ARG A 143 -3.76 -9.78 5.83
CA ARG A 143 -3.68 -9.18 4.50
C ARG A 143 -3.53 -10.27 3.45
N ALA A 144 -4.21 -10.10 2.31
CA ALA A 144 -4.05 -10.97 1.15
C ALA A 144 -3.40 -10.20 0.00
N VAL A 145 -2.46 -10.86 -0.68
CA VAL A 145 -1.87 -10.35 -1.93
C VAL A 145 -2.75 -10.83 -3.07
N MET A 146 -3.22 -9.92 -3.93
CA MET A 146 -4.03 -10.28 -5.10
C MET A 146 -3.30 -9.90 -6.37
N LYS A 147 -2.87 -10.90 -7.15
CA LYS A 147 -2.23 -10.69 -8.45
C LYS A 147 -3.29 -10.34 -9.49
N ILE A 148 -3.25 -9.11 -9.99
CA ILE A 148 -4.17 -8.64 -11.03
C ILE A 148 -3.47 -8.43 -12.37
N GLN A 149 -2.14 -8.50 -12.42
CA GLN A 149 -1.36 -8.25 -13.62
C GLN A 149 -0.08 -9.11 -13.65
N GLU A 150 0.29 -9.60 -14.83
CA GLU A 150 1.43 -10.48 -15.10
C GLU A 150 2.21 -9.95 -16.31
N GLY A 151 3.54 -10.11 -16.31
CA GLY A 151 4.40 -9.71 -17.44
C GLY A 151 4.65 -8.20 -17.56
N CYS A 152 5.46 -7.80 -18.54
CA CYS A 152 5.85 -6.40 -18.74
C CYS A 152 6.39 -6.19 -20.16
N ASP A 153 5.98 -5.08 -20.80
CA ASP A 153 6.42 -4.72 -22.16
C ASP A 153 7.62 -3.74 -22.15
N ASN A 154 8.03 -3.26 -20.97
CA ASN A 154 9.17 -2.36 -20.86
C ASN A 154 10.47 -3.10 -21.19
N ARG A 155 11.38 -2.38 -21.87
CA ARG A 155 12.68 -2.91 -22.34
C ARG A 155 13.85 -2.33 -21.54
N CYS A 156 13.70 -2.30 -20.22
CA CYS A 156 14.75 -1.86 -19.29
C CYS A 156 16.03 -2.68 -19.51
N ALA A 157 17.18 -2.02 -19.59
CA ALA A 157 18.44 -2.66 -20.00
C ALA A 157 18.89 -3.80 -19.05
N TYR A 158 18.51 -3.77 -17.78
CA TYR A 158 18.88 -4.78 -16.76
C TYR A 158 17.81 -5.86 -16.51
N CYS A 159 16.62 -5.74 -17.10
CA CYS A 159 15.47 -6.53 -16.67
C CYS A 159 15.25 -7.75 -17.55
N ILE A 160 15.27 -8.95 -16.93
CA ILE A 160 15.02 -10.23 -17.61
C ILE A 160 13.54 -10.60 -17.65
N ILE A 161 12.69 -9.85 -16.92
CA ILE A 161 11.27 -10.17 -16.73
C ILE A 161 10.50 -10.41 -18.04
N PRO A 162 10.66 -9.62 -19.12
CA PRO A 162 9.92 -9.87 -20.35
C PRO A 162 10.11 -11.28 -20.92
N SER A 163 11.29 -11.91 -20.74
CA SER A 163 11.54 -13.27 -21.24
C SER A 163 11.02 -14.37 -20.30
N VAL A 164 10.88 -14.10 -19.01
CA VAL A 164 10.47 -15.11 -18.00
C VAL A 164 9.04 -14.94 -17.50
N ARG A 165 8.39 -13.82 -17.80
CA ARG A 165 6.99 -13.52 -17.47
C ARG A 165 6.19 -13.02 -18.69
N GLY A 166 6.81 -12.81 -19.85
CA GLY A 166 6.12 -12.44 -21.09
C GLY A 166 5.59 -11.00 -21.11
N ALA A 167 4.77 -10.71 -22.12
CA ALA A 167 4.11 -9.43 -22.32
C ALA A 167 3.08 -9.12 -21.22
N VAL A 168 2.58 -7.89 -21.17
CA VAL A 168 1.51 -7.50 -20.22
C VAL A 168 0.26 -8.35 -20.41
N ARG A 169 -0.23 -8.92 -19.31
CA ARG A 169 -1.47 -9.68 -19.23
C ARG A 169 -2.21 -9.31 -17.95
N SER A 170 -3.49 -9.06 -18.03
CA SER A 170 -4.28 -8.55 -16.90
C SER A 170 -5.44 -9.48 -16.57
N LYS A 171 -5.76 -9.55 -15.28
CA LYS A 171 -6.97 -10.16 -14.78
C LYS A 171 -8.16 -9.26 -15.12
N PRO A 172 -9.25 -9.75 -15.73
CA PRO A 172 -10.46 -8.95 -15.97
C PRO A 172 -11.00 -8.30 -14.68
N VAL A 173 -11.65 -7.14 -14.79
CA VAL A 173 -12.09 -6.36 -13.61
C VAL A 173 -13.15 -7.12 -12.82
N GLU A 174 -14.01 -7.88 -13.51
CA GLU A 174 -15.00 -8.77 -12.95
C GLU A 174 -14.38 -9.90 -12.12
N ASP A 175 -13.25 -10.44 -12.55
CA ASP A 175 -12.50 -11.47 -11.84
C ASP A 175 -11.78 -10.87 -10.62
N VAL A 176 -11.24 -9.65 -10.76
CA VAL A 176 -10.68 -8.88 -9.63
C VAL A 176 -11.75 -8.66 -8.56
N LEU A 177 -12.97 -8.27 -8.95
CA LEU A 177 -14.08 -8.08 -8.03
C LEU A 177 -14.50 -9.38 -7.36
N THR A 178 -14.57 -10.47 -8.12
CA THR A 178 -14.97 -11.80 -7.62
C THR A 178 -13.99 -12.31 -6.58
N GLU A 179 -12.68 -12.23 -6.86
CA GLU A 179 -11.65 -12.65 -5.91
C GLU A 179 -11.59 -11.73 -4.68
N ALA A 180 -11.74 -10.42 -4.86
CA ALA A 180 -11.77 -9.49 -3.72
C ALA A 180 -12.94 -9.78 -2.77
N ARG A 181 -14.12 -10.17 -3.29
CA ARG A 181 -15.26 -10.62 -2.47
C ARG A 181 -14.93 -11.90 -1.72
N ALA A 182 -14.38 -12.91 -2.42
CA ALA A 182 -14.00 -14.17 -1.78
C ALA A 182 -12.98 -13.97 -0.64
N LEU A 183 -12.01 -13.09 -0.82
CA LEU A 183 -11.04 -12.74 0.22
C LEU A 183 -11.66 -11.95 1.37
N ALA A 184 -12.58 -11.02 1.09
CA ALA A 184 -13.30 -10.33 2.14
C ALA A 184 -14.16 -11.30 2.98
N ASP A 185 -14.85 -12.23 2.33
CA ASP A 185 -15.67 -13.28 2.98
C ASP A 185 -14.80 -14.24 3.82
N ALA A 186 -13.55 -14.45 3.42
CA ALA A 186 -12.55 -15.20 4.18
C ALA A 186 -11.94 -14.43 5.36
N GLY A 187 -12.33 -13.16 5.57
CA GLY A 187 -11.91 -12.33 6.71
C GLY A 187 -10.70 -11.43 6.46
N PHE A 188 -10.20 -11.31 5.23
CA PHE A 188 -9.09 -10.38 4.94
C PHE A 188 -9.56 -8.93 4.99
N SER A 189 -8.95 -8.15 5.88
CA SER A 189 -9.26 -6.73 6.05
C SER A 189 -8.48 -5.82 5.10
N GLU A 190 -7.29 -6.24 4.64
CA GLU A 190 -6.44 -5.49 3.71
C GLU A 190 -6.12 -6.33 2.48
N LEU A 191 -6.31 -5.75 1.29
CA LEU A 191 -5.97 -6.36 0.02
C LEU A 191 -4.83 -5.60 -0.67
N VAL A 192 -3.78 -6.33 -1.08
CA VAL A 192 -2.63 -5.78 -1.78
C VAL A 192 -2.72 -6.12 -3.27
N LEU A 193 -3.09 -5.14 -4.09
CA LEU A 193 -3.10 -5.29 -5.54
C LEU A 193 -1.67 -5.34 -6.06
N THR A 194 -1.29 -6.45 -6.67
CA THR A 194 0.08 -6.65 -7.17
C THR A 194 0.10 -7.02 -8.65
N GLY A 195 1.23 -6.73 -9.26
CA GLY A 195 1.56 -7.15 -10.62
C GLY A 195 3.06 -7.02 -10.87
N VAL A 196 3.49 -7.49 -12.03
CA VAL A 196 4.87 -7.34 -12.49
C VAL A 196 5.16 -5.90 -12.90
N HIS A 197 4.22 -5.27 -13.60
CA HIS A 197 4.18 -3.85 -13.93
C HIS A 197 2.74 -3.34 -13.77
N LEU A 198 2.35 -3.12 -12.51
CA LEU A 198 0.95 -2.91 -12.09
C LEU A 198 0.25 -1.76 -12.85
N THR A 199 0.99 -0.71 -13.19
CA THR A 199 0.48 0.46 -13.94
C THR A 199 0.16 0.18 -15.41
N SER A 200 0.55 -0.99 -15.94
CA SER A 200 0.12 -1.48 -17.25
C SER A 200 -1.20 -2.26 -17.21
N TYR A 201 -1.82 -2.43 -16.04
CA TYR A 201 -3.08 -3.15 -15.90
C TYR A 201 -4.13 -2.65 -16.90
N GLY A 202 -4.76 -3.63 -17.57
CA GLY A 202 -5.89 -3.46 -18.47
C GLY A 202 -5.55 -2.98 -19.88
N ARG A 203 -4.26 -2.73 -20.21
CA ARG A 203 -3.85 -2.36 -21.58
C ARG A 203 -4.12 -3.46 -22.61
N ASP A 204 -4.07 -4.71 -22.17
CA ASP A 204 -4.31 -5.91 -22.98
C ASP A 204 -5.78 -6.34 -23.03
N LEU A 205 -6.64 -5.73 -22.20
CA LEU A 205 -8.05 -6.09 -22.10
C LEU A 205 -8.92 -5.27 -23.07
N PRO A 206 -10.01 -5.86 -23.61
CA PRO A 206 -11.03 -5.12 -24.36
C PRO A 206 -11.57 -3.93 -23.55
N GLY A 207 -11.79 -2.79 -24.23
CA GLY A 207 -12.23 -1.55 -23.57
C GLY A 207 -11.13 -0.80 -22.80
N GLY A 208 -9.96 -1.42 -22.62
CA GLY A 208 -8.77 -0.79 -22.03
C GLY A 208 -8.98 -0.21 -20.61
N PRO A 209 -9.59 -0.94 -19.66
CA PRO A 209 -9.76 -0.48 -18.29
C PRO A 209 -8.41 -0.10 -17.66
N LYS A 210 -8.43 0.77 -16.67
CA LYS A 210 -7.23 1.26 -15.98
C LYS A 210 -7.10 0.63 -14.61
N LEU A 211 -5.90 0.75 -14.04
CA LEU A 211 -5.65 0.34 -12.65
C LEU A 211 -6.65 0.98 -11.67
N THR A 212 -7.06 2.22 -11.92
CA THR A 212 -8.06 2.92 -11.09
C THR A 212 -9.43 2.24 -11.08
N ASP A 213 -9.79 1.52 -12.14
CA ASP A 213 -11.06 0.79 -12.23
C ASP A 213 -11.01 -0.48 -11.38
N ALA A 214 -9.88 -1.20 -11.39
CA ALA A 214 -9.63 -2.30 -10.46
C ALA A 214 -9.62 -1.83 -9.00
N ILE A 215 -8.98 -0.69 -8.70
CA ILE A 215 -8.98 -0.11 -7.35
C ILE A 215 -10.42 0.23 -6.92
N ARG A 216 -11.21 0.86 -7.79
CA ARG A 216 -12.63 1.18 -7.51
C ARG A 216 -13.48 -0.07 -7.28
N ALA A 217 -13.28 -1.11 -8.09
CA ALA A 217 -13.99 -2.38 -7.93
C ALA A 217 -13.71 -2.99 -6.55
N VAL A 218 -12.44 -3.06 -6.14
CA VAL A 218 -12.07 -3.57 -4.82
C VAL A 218 -12.54 -2.66 -3.68
N HIS A 219 -12.48 -1.34 -3.88
CA HIS A 219 -12.97 -0.36 -2.91
C HIS A 219 -14.47 -0.56 -2.61
N ALA A 220 -15.27 -0.92 -3.61
CA ALA A 220 -16.70 -1.13 -3.44
C ALA A 220 -17.06 -2.42 -2.65
N VAL A 221 -16.10 -3.33 -2.42
CA VAL A 221 -16.36 -4.59 -1.71
C VAL A 221 -16.56 -4.35 -0.21
N PRO A 222 -17.72 -4.74 0.36
CA PRO A 222 -17.92 -4.77 1.81
C PRO A 222 -16.90 -5.69 2.50
N GLY A 223 -16.48 -5.37 3.72
CA GLY A 223 -15.46 -6.16 4.44
C GLY A 223 -14.02 -5.74 4.14
N VAL A 224 -13.71 -5.32 2.91
CA VAL A 224 -12.39 -4.72 2.60
C VAL A 224 -12.28 -3.36 3.30
N ARG A 225 -11.30 -3.22 4.19
CA ARG A 225 -11.02 -1.99 4.96
C ARG A 225 -9.85 -1.20 4.41
N ARG A 226 -8.86 -1.89 3.83
CA ARG A 226 -7.63 -1.29 3.28
C ARG A 226 -7.27 -1.87 1.93
N ILE A 227 -6.75 -1.02 1.05
CA ILE A 227 -6.22 -1.38 -0.26
C ILE A 227 -4.81 -0.82 -0.33
N ARG A 228 -3.87 -1.68 -0.73
CA ARG A 228 -2.49 -1.30 -0.98
C ARG A 228 -2.11 -1.64 -2.40
N LEU A 229 -1.21 -0.84 -2.96
CA LEU A 229 -0.71 -1.05 -4.31
C LEU A 229 0.71 -1.62 -4.27
N GLY A 230 1.00 -2.50 -5.21
CA GLY A 230 2.37 -2.86 -5.59
C GLY A 230 3.10 -1.69 -6.25
N SER A 231 4.27 -2.00 -6.82
CA SER A 231 5.13 -1.00 -7.45
C SER A 231 4.43 -0.29 -8.62
N LEU A 232 4.55 1.04 -8.65
CA LEU A 232 4.02 1.91 -9.69
C LEU A 232 5.16 2.54 -10.51
N GLU A 233 4.93 2.67 -11.82
CA GLU A 233 5.78 3.49 -12.66
C GLU A 233 5.46 4.98 -12.45
N PRO A 234 6.46 5.85 -12.21
CA PRO A 234 6.22 7.27 -11.90
C PRO A 234 5.38 8.00 -12.95
N ALA A 235 5.61 7.73 -14.24
CA ALA A 235 4.87 8.35 -15.35
C ALA A 235 3.37 8.05 -15.34
N ALA A 236 2.93 6.95 -14.70
CA ALA A 236 1.52 6.61 -14.58
C ALA A 236 0.80 7.42 -13.48
N VAL A 237 1.55 8.04 -12.56
CA VAL A 237 1.03 8.88 -11.48
C VAL A 237 0.83 10.31 -12.00
N ASN A 238 -0.09 10.46 -12.95
CA ASN A 238 -0.51 11.74 -13.48
C ASN A 238 -1.71 12.30 -12.68
N ALA A 239 -2.18 13.50 -13.05
CA ALA A 239 -3.31 14.14 -12.37
C ALA A 239 -4.57 13.25 -12.37
N ALA A 240 -4.91 12.67 -13.52
CA ALA A 240 -6.09 11.80 -13.65
C ALA A 240 -6.02 10.58 -12.72
N PHE A 241 -4.85 9.96 -12.56
CA PHE A 241 -4.65 8.86 -11.61
C PHE A 241 -4.89 9.32 -10.18
N VAL A 242 -4.24 10.41 -9.76
CA VAL A 242 -4.32 10.92 -8.39
C VAL A 242 -5.75 11.38 -8.06
N ASP A 243 -6.38 12.16 -8.93
CA ASP A 243 -7.76 12.63 -8.77
C ASP A 243 -8.75 11.47 -8.66
N ALA A 244 -8.53 10.41 -9.46
CA ALA A 244 -9.37 9.22 -9.46
C ALA A 244 -9.29 8.43 -8.14
N VAL A 245 -8.13 8.43 -7.47
CA VAL A 245 -7.93 7.63 -6.25
C VAL A 245 -8.00 8.42 -4.96
N ALA A 246 -7.83 9.76 -5.00
CA ALA A 246 -7.83 10.64 -3.82
C ALA A 246 -9.08 10.50 -2.94
N ASN A 247 -10.19 10.03 -3.50
CA ASN A 247 -11.50 9.94 -2.82
C ASN A 247 -11.87 8.51 -2.43
N LEU A 248 -10.90 7.60 -2.44
CA LEU A 248 -11.08 6.21 -2.07
C LEU A 248 -10.48 6.01 -0.68
N PRO A 249 -11.25 6.22 0.42
CA PRO A 249 -10.73 6.20 1.80
C PRO A 249 -10.10 4.86 2.22
N LYS A 250 -10.41 3.77 1.51
CA LYS A 250 -9.76 2.47 1.75
C LYS A 250 -8.36 2.39 1.14
N LEU A 251 -8.00 3.24 0.18
CA LEU A 251 -6.66 3.24 -0.40
C LEU A 251 -5.66 3.82 0.60
N CYS A 252 -4.68 3.02 0.99
CA CYS A 252 -3.66 3.43 1.93
C CYS A 252 -2.69 4.45 1.30
N PRO A 253 -2.29 5.52 2.03
CA PRO A 253 -1.34 6.55 1.58
C PRO A 253 0.11 6.05 1.61
N GLN A 254 0.38 4.97 0.88
CA GLN A 254 1.70 4.40 0.72
C GLN A 254 1.90 4.06 -0.75
N PHE A 255 2.89 4.71 -1.35
CA PHE A 255 3.17 4.58 -2.78
C PHE A 255 4.60 4.11 -2.96
N HIS A 256 4.73 2.96 -3.64
CA HIS A 256 6.03 2.49 -4.09
C HIS A 256 6.25 2.93 -5.54
N LEU A 257 7.15 3.88 -5.76
CA LEU A 257 7.47 4.40 -7.09
C LEU A 257 8.82 3.84 -7.52
N SER A 258 8.88 3.16 -8.65
CA SER A 258 10.12 2.54 -9.12
C SER A 258 11.09 3.58 -9.71
N LEU A 259 12.01 4.13 -8.90
CA LEU A 259 13.03 5.13 -9.32
C LEU A 259 14.17 4.50 -10.13
N GLN A 260 14.83 3.48 -9.57
CA GLN A 260 16.02 2.79 -10.10
C GLN A 260 17.33 3.59 -9.98
N SER A 261 17.36 4.87 -10.32
CA SER A 261 18.51 5.78 -10.09
C SER A 261 18.04 7.23 -10.01
N GLY A 262 18.75 8.08 -9.29
CA GLY A 262 18.49 9.53 -9.25
C GLY A 262 19.39 10.32 -10.20
N SER A 263 20.09 9.66 -11.12
CA SER A 263 20.86 10.31 -12.20
C SER A 263 20.16 10.08 -13.54
N ASP A 264 19.82 11.15 -14.26
CA ASP A 264 19.18 11.05 -15.57
C ASP A 264 20.06 10.33 -16.61
N ALA A 265 21.38 10.49 -16.51
CA ALA A 265 22.33 9.79 -17.37
C ALA A 265 22.29 8.28 -17.13
N VAL A 266 22.28 7.84 -15.85
CA VAL A 266 22.11 6.43 -15.49
C VAL A 266 20.75 5.90 -15.92
N LEU A 267 19.66 6.66 -15.67
CA LEU A 267 18.30 6.29 -16.08
C LEU A 267 18.19 6.09 -17.60
N ALA A 268 18.84 6.94 -18.39
CA ALA A 268 18.93 6.81 -19.84
C ALA A 268 19.68 5.52 -20.24
N ARG A 269 20.82 5.21 -19.62
CA ARG A 269 21.54 3.94 -19.85
C ARG A 269 20.70 2.72 -19.43
N MET A 270 19.91 2.85 -18.37
CA MET A 270 18.94 1.84 -17.95
C MET A 270 17.73 1.71 -18.90
N ARG A 271 17.56 2.62 -19.87
CA ARG A 271 16.41 2.73 -20.78
C ARG A 271 15.09 2.98 -20.05
N ARG A 272 15.09 3.83 -19.02
CA ARG A 272 13.85 4.28 -18.38
C ARG A 272 13.16 5.32 -19.28
N GLN A 273 11.83 5.35 -19.20
CA GLN A 273 10.98 6.24 -20.01
C GLN A 273 10.61 7.54 -19.27
N TYR A 274 11.36 7.89 -18.23
CA TYR A 274 11.19 9.11 -17.46
C TYR A 274 12.55 9.58 -16.97
N GLN A 275 12.58 10.83 -16.53
CA GLN A 275 13.69 11.48 -15.86
C GLN A 275 13.29 11.85 -14.42
N THR A 276 14.25 12.34 -13.67
CA THR A 276 14.12 12.74 -12.27
C THR A 276 13.05 13.82 -12.05
N ASP A 277 12.88 14.75 -12.99
CA ASP A 277 11.84 15.78 -12.98
C ASP A 277 10.41 15.20 -13.03
N GLY A 278 10.17 14.23 -13.91
CA GLY A 278 8.91 13.52 -14.03
C GLY A 278 8.60 12.69 -12.80
N PHE A 279 9.63 12.13 -12.16
CA PHE A 279 9.50 11.46 -10.87
C PHE A 279 9.09 12.44 -9.76
N LEU A 280 9.74 13.60 -9.66
CA LEU A 280 9.40 14.63 -8.68
C LEU A 280 7.97 15.14 -8.88
N ALA A 281 7.56 15.37 -10.13
CA ALA A 281 6.19 15.77 -10.43
C ALA A 281 5.15 14.72 -9.97
N ALA A 282 5.45 13.43 -10.09
CA ALA A 282 4.61 12.37 -9.54
C ALA A 282 4.54 12.41 -8.00
N VAL A 283 5.69 12.61 -7.34
CA VAL A 283 5.79 12.77 -5.89
C VAL A 283 4.97 13.95 -5.39
N GLU A 284 5.08 15.10 -6.04
CA GLU A 284 4.34 16.32 -5.67
C GLU A 284 2.83 16.13 -5.80
N ARG A 285 2.36 15.47 -6.86
CA ARG A 285 0.94 15.14 -7.03
C ARG A 285 0.43 14.24 -5.93
N ILE A 286 1.19 13.20 -5.57
CA ILE A 286 0.84 12.32 -4.44
C ILE A 286 0.76 13.12 -3.16
N ARG A 287 1.78 13.93 -2.83
CA ARG A 287 1.81 14.72 -1.59
C ARG A 287 0.69 15.74 -1.49
N ARG A 288 0.24 16.29 -2.62
CA ARG A 288 -0.91 17.20 -2.65
C ARG A 288 -2.21 16.49 -2.26
N ALA A 289 -2.40 15.24 -2.67
CA ALA A 289 -3.58 14.45 -2.32
C ALA A 289 -3.44 13.73 -0.97
N TYR A 290 -2.22 13.39 -0.57
CA TYR A 290 -1.86 12.62 0.62
C TYR A 290 -0.64 13.27 1.28
N PRO A 291 -0.83 14.32 2.09
CA PRO A 291 0.28 15.10 2.69
C PRO A 291 1.26 14.25 3.51
N ASP A 292 0.77 13.17 4.12
CA ASP A 292 1.50 12.24 4.97
C ASP A 292 1.95 10.97 4.22
N ALA A 293 1.85 10.92 2.89
CA ALA A 293 2.15 9.72 2.12
C ALA A 293 3.55 9.14 2.38
N ALA A 294 3.60 7.84 2.67
CA ALA A 294 4.86 7.10 2.68
C ALA A 294 5.29 6.78 1.25
N LEU A 295 6.39 7.40 0.84
CA LEU A 295 7.03 7.11 -0.45
C LEU A 295 8.12 6.07 -0.23
N THR A 296 8.10 5.01 -1.03
CA THR A 296 9.16 4.00 -1.05
C THR A 296 9.64 3.77 -2.48
N THR A 297 10.87 3.32 -2.65
CA THR A 297 11.42 3.05 -3.98
C THR A 297 12.45 1.93 -3.96
N ASP A 298 12.79 1.45 -5.15
CA ASP A 298 13.98 0.64 -5.44
C ASP A 298 15.07 1.52 -6.08
N VAL A 299 16.33 1.28 -5.73
CA VAL A 299 17.52 1.89 -6.34
C VAL A 299 18.52 0.80 -6.69
N ILE A 300 19.07 0.86 -7.91
CA ILE A 300 20.14 -0.01 -8.37
C ILE A 300 21.43 0.80 -8.43
N VAL A 301 22.43 0.44 -7.62
CA VAL A 301 23.74 1.09 -7.61
C VAL A 301 24.78 0.26 -8.37
N GLY A 302 25.77 0.94 -8.92
CA GLY A 302 26.85 0.32 -9.67
C GLY A 302 26.41 -0.20 -11.04
N PHE A 303 25.45 0.48 -11.66
CA PHE A 303 25.05 0.19 -13.04
C PHE A 303 26.25 0.37 -14.00
N PRO A 304 26.34 -0.35 -15.14
CA PRO A 304 27.46 -0.19 -16.07
C PRO A 304 27.69 1.28 -16.46
N GLY A 305 28.93 1.75 -16.28
CA GLY A 305 29.36 3.12 -16.49
C GLY A 305 28.97 4.13 -15.40
N GLU A 306 28.39 3.73 -14.26
CA GLU A 306 28.02 4.65 -13.17
C GLU A 306 29.25 5.26 -12.48
N THR A 307 29.40 6.58 -12.59
CA THR A 307 30.49 7.35 -11.94
C THR A 307 30.18 7.69 -10.49
N ASP A 308 31.16 8.27 -9.77
CA ASP A 308 30.95 8.73 -8.40
C ASP A 308 29.98 9.93 -8.36
N GLU A 309 30.07 10.84 -9.32
CA GLU A 309 29.17 12.00 -9.43
C GLU A 309 27.71 11.58 -9.69
N GLU A 310 27.49 10.54 -10.51
CA GLU A 310 26.13 10.02 -10.77
C GLU A 310 25.55 9.26 -9.56
N TYR A 311 26.42 8.63 -8.75
CA TYR A 311 26.03 8.07 -7.47
C TYR A 311 25.64 9.18 -6.48
N GLU A 312 26.42 10.27 -6.39
CA GLU A 312 26.11 11.43 -5.56
C GLU A 312 24.80 12.11 -5.98
N GLN A 313 24.53 12.23 -7.29
CA GLN A 313 23.23 12.68 -7.81
C GLN A 313 22.08 11.80 -7.30
N THR A 314 22.28 10.48 -7.26
CA THR A 314 21.28 9.54 -6.74
C THR A 314 21.00 9.76 -5.25
N GLU A 315 22.05 9.95 -4.45
CA GLU A 315 21.89 10.24 -3.02
C GLU A 315 21.18 11.58 -2.80
N ALA A 316 21.60 12.63 -3.51
CA ALA A 316 20.99 13.96 -3.45
C ALA A 316 19.50 13.93 -3.83
N PHE A 317 19.14 13.18 -4.87
CA PHE A 317 17.75 12.99 -5.27
C PHE A 317 16.94 12.24 -4.19
N CYS A 318 17.50 11.19 -3.61
CA CYS A 318 16.85 10.47 -2.50
C CYS A 318 16.61 11.38 -1.29
N ARG A 319 17.56 12.27 -0.99
CA ARG A 319 17.45 13.30 0.06
C ARG A 319 16.33 14.29 -0.24
N GLN A 320 16.27 14.80 -1.47
CA GLN A 320 15.24 15.75 -1.91
C GLN A 320 13.85 15.15 -1.80
N VAL A 321 13.68 13.89 -2.20
CA VAL A 321 12.38 13.21 -2.09
C VAL A 321 12.04 12.90 -0.64
N GLY A 322 12.97 12.42 0.18
CA GLY A 322 12.68 12.06 1.58
C GLY A 322 11.82 10.79 1.68
N PHE A 323 12.35 9.67 1.21
CA PHE A 323 11.65 8.38 1.21
C PHE A 323 11.49 7.78 2.61
N MET A 324 10.33 7.16 2.87
CA MET A 324 10.09 6.34 4.06
C MET A 324 10.93 5.07 4.05
N LYS A 325 11.21 4.50 2.85
CA LYS A 325 12.07 3.33 2.69
C LYS A 325 12.72 3.26 1.31
N LEU A 326 14.03 3.02 1.31
CA LEU A 326 14.81 2.70 0.12
C LEU A 326 15.14 1.20 0.09
N HIS A 327 14.82 0.53 -1.00
CA HIS A 327 15.33 -0.81 -1.29
C HIS A 327 16.51 -0.68 -2.25
N VAL A 328 17.73 -0.81 -1.73
CA VAL A 328 18.95 -0.66 -2.51
C VAL A 328 19.46 -2.02 -2.94
N PHE A 329 19.76 -2.15 -4.22
CA PHE A 329 20.30 -3.36 -4.82
C PHE A 329 21.61 -3.04 -5.55
N PRO A 330 22.71 -3.75 -5.30
CA PRO A 330 23.84 -3.69 -6.21
C PRO A 330 23.44 -4.28 -7.56
N TYR A 331 23.88 -3.66 -8.65
CA TYR A 331 23.63 -4.17 -10.00
C TYR A 331 24.13 -5.61 -10.12
N SER A 332 23.24 -6.50 -10.56
CA SER A 332 23.52 -7.91 -10.79
C SER A 332 23.51 -8.18 -12.28
N ARG A 333 24.68 -8.46 -12.85
CA ARG A 333 24.87 -8.83 -14.26
C ARG A 333 24.09 -10.10 -14.59
N ARG A 334 23.25 -10.07 -15.62
CA ARG A 334 22.38 -11.20 -16.02
C ARG A 334 22.52 -11.51 -17.50
N ALA A 335 22.90 -12.74 -17.82
CA ALA A 335 22.95 -13.21 -19.19
C ALA A 335 21.60 -12.99 -19.89
N GLY A 336 21.64 -12.52 -21.14
CA GLY A 336 20.45 -12.20 -21.93
C GLY A 336 19.82 -10.83 -21.67
N THR A 337 20.46 -9.97 -20.87
CA THR A 337 20.03 -8.56 -20.70
C THR A 337 21.01 -7.61 -21.39
N PRO A 338 20.55 -6.51 -22.03
CA PRO A 338 21.45 -5.55 -22.67
C PRO A 338 22.55 -4.99 -21.74
N ALA A 339 22.22 -4.75 -20.47
CA ALA A 339 23.18 -4.23 -19.48
C ALA A 339 24.30 -5.23 -19.15
N ALA A 340 24.12 -6.52 -19.41
CA ALA A 340 25.18 -7.49 -19.20
C ALA A 340 26.29 -7.40 -20.25
N ASP A 341 26.00 -6.84 -21.42
CA ASP A 341 26.96 -6.69 -22.51
C ASP A 341 27.50 -5.26 -22.64
N MET A 342 27.01 -4.33 -21.81
CA MET A 342 27.53 -2.96 -21.75
C MET A 342 29.01 -2.94 -21.29
N PRO A 343 29.84 -2.04 -21.84
CA PRO A 343 31.19 -1.80 -21.34
C PRO A 343 31.17 -1.18 -19.93
N ASP A 344 32.36 -1.00 -19.34
CA ASP A 344 32.54 -0.24 -18.09
C ASP A 344 31.75 -0.79 -16.90
N GLN A 345 31.78 -2.11 -16.73
CA GLN A 345 31.15 -2.78 -15.59
C GLN A 345 31.84 -2.34 -14.29
N VAL A 346 31.05 -1.77 -13.36
CA VAL A 346 31.56 -1.33 -12.06
C VAL A 346 32.00 -2.54 -11.21
N PRO A 347 33.22 -2.55 -10.63
CA PRO A 347 33.71 -3.65 -9.81
C PRO A 347 32.82 -3.96 -8.60
N GLN A 348 32.66 -5.25 -8.28
CA GLN A 348 31.81 -5.71 -7.17
C GLN A 348 32.06 -4.98 -5.84
N PRO A 349 33.32 -4.77 -5.38
CA PRO A 349 33.57 -4.06 -4.12
C PRO A 349 33.02 -2.62 -4.08
N VAL A 350 33.08 -1.92 -5.21
CA VAL A 350 32.53 -0.56 -5.34
C VAL A 350 31.00 -0.58 -5.26
N ARG A 351 30.36 -1.53 -5.94
CA ARG A 351 28.89 -1.69 -5.88
C ARG A 351 28.41 -2.01 -4.47
N ASP A 352 29.12 -2.87 -3.76
CA ASP A 352 28.78 -3.26 -2.40
C ASP A 352 28.97 -2.10 -1.43
N ALA A 353 30.06 -1.32 -1.56
CA ALA A 353 30.28 -0.12 -0.76
C ALA A 353 29.18 0.93 -0.97
N ARG A 354 28.87 1.26 -2.24
CA ARG A 354 27.76 2.18 -2.59
C ARG A 354 26.42 1.68 -2.05
N ALA A 355 26.15 0.37 -2.15
CA ALA A 355 24.90 -0.19 -1.63
C ALA A 355 24.80 -0.05 -0.12
N GLN A 356 25.87 -0.35 0.62
CA GLN A 356 25.90 -0.21 2.08
C GLN A 356 25.72 1.25 2.53
N GLN A 357 26.42 2.18 1.86
CA GLN A 357 26.29 3.62 2.12
C GLN A 357 24.85 4.10 1.91
N LEU A 358 24.25 3.79 0.76
CA LEU A 358 22.89 4.23 0.45
C LEU A 358 21.82 3.54 1.33
N ILE A 359 22.06 2.30 1.79
CA ILE A 359 21.20 1.63 2.79
C ILE A 359 21.24 2.37 4.12
N ALA A 360 22.43 2.73 4.61
CA ALA A 360 22.57 3.48 5.85
C ALA A 360 21.87 4.84 5.76
N PHE A 361 22.09 5.57 4.65
CA PHE A 361 21.42 6.83 4.36
C PHE A 361 19.89 6.68 4.27
N GLY A 362 19.39 5.62 3.63
CA GLY A 362 17.97 5.29 3.61
C GLY A 362 17.37 5.05 5.00
N GLY A 363 18.16 4.51 5.93
CA GLY A 363 17.79 4.37 7.35
C GLY A 363 17.57 5.73 8.04
N GLU A 364 18.43 6.71 7.75
CA GLU A 364 18.30 8.08 8.27
C GLU A 364 17.02 8.76 7.74
N LEU A 365 16.76 8.66 6.43
CA LEU A 365 15.53 9.19 5.82
C LEU A 365 14.27 8.54 6.41
N SER A 366 14.30 7.21 6.59
CA SER A 366 13.21 6.46 7.21
C SER A 366 12.96 6.89 8.65
N ALA A 367 14.02 7.11 9.43
CA ALA A 367 13.91 7.61 10.79
C ALA A 367 13.35 9.04 10.82
N ALA A 368 13.75 9.91 9.90
CA ALA A 368 13.22 11.27 9.77
C ALA A 368 11.72 11.28 9.46
N TYR A 369 11.28 10.47 8.49
CA TYR A 369 9.86 10.31 8.17
C TYR A 369 9.05 9.82 9.38
N ARG A 370 9.49 8.72 10.03
CA ARG A 370 8.81 8.18 11.22
C ARG A 370 8.75 9.18 12.37
N ARG A 371 9.82 9.97 12.56
CA ARG A 371 9.86 11.02 13.60
C ARG A 371 8.79 12.07 13.37
N GLY A 372 8.50 12.42 12.12
CA GLY A 372 7.42 13.34 11.76
C GLY A 372 6.01 12.82 12.11
N LEU A 373 5.86 11.52 12.37
CA LEU A 373 4.58 10.92 12.78
C LEU A 373 4.42 10.82 14.30
N LEU A 374 5.47 11.08 15.09
CA LEU A 374 5.38 11.00 16.55
C LEU A 374 4.38 12.04 17.08
N GLY A 375 3.65 11.67 18.13
CA GLY A 375 2.55 12.43 18.71
C GLY A 375 1.22 12.28 17.97
N SER A 376 1.22 11.84 16.70
CA SER A 376 -0.02 11.61 15.94
C SER A 376 -0.74 10.35 16.42
N VAL A 377 -2.07 10.35 16.27
CA VAL A 377 -2.92 9.16 16.47
C VAL A 377 -3.16 8.51 15.12
N GLN A 378 -2.79 7.24 14.98
CA GLN A 378 -2.87 6.49 13.74
C GLN A 378 -3.73 5.24 13.92
N PRO A 379 -4.56 4.86 12.93
CA PRO A 379 -5.25 3.58 12.94
C PRO A 379 -4.25 2.46 12.59
N VAL A 380 -4.04 1.51 13.47
CA VAL A 380 -3.03 0.44 13.34
C VAL A 380 -3.72 -0.91 13.21
N LEU A 381 -3.51 -1.58 12.08
CA LEU A 381 -3.97 -2.96 11.86
C LEU A 381 -2.98 -3.92 12.54
N LEU A 382 -3.41 -4.62 13.59
CA LEU A 382 -2.59 -5.56 14.33
C LEU A 382 -2.45 -6.89 13.59
N GLU A 383 -1.23 -7.40 13.43
CA GLU A 383 -0.99 -8.60 12.62
C GLU A 383 -0.30 -9.72 13.38
N GLN A 384 0.64 -9.40 14.26
CA GLN A 384 1.50 -10.40 14.87
C GLN A 384 1.59 -10.22 16.38
N ARG A 385 1.38 -11.31 17.11
CA ARG A 385 1.69 -11.40 18.54
C ARG A 385 3.17 -11.75 18.72
N MET A 386 3.86 -10.97 19.54
CA MET A 386 5.26 -11.19 19.90
C MET A 386 5.39 -12.13 21.10
N PRO A 387 6.56 -12.77 21.31
CA PRO A 387 6.79 -13.68 22.44
C PRO A 387 6.60 -13.04 23.82
N ASP A 388 6.82 -11.73 23.94
CA ASP A 388 6.62 -10.96 25.17
C ASP A 388 5.16 -10.54 25.41
N GLY A 389 4.24 -10.96 24.54
CA GLY A 389 2.82 -10.65 24.63
C GLY A 389 2.39 -9.36 23.94
N SER A 390 3.33 -8.53 23.48
CA SER A 390 3.03 -7.33 22.69
C SER A 390 2.47 -7.67 21.30
N MET A 391 1.83 -6.69 20.67
CA MET A 391 1.32 -6.80 19.30
C MET A 391 2.09 -5.88 18.37
N VAL A 392 2.42 -6.38 17.18
CA VAL A 392 2.96 -5.58 16.07
C VAL A 392 1.87 -5.42 15.02
N GLY A 393 1.66 -4.19 14.59
CA GLY A 393 0.75 -3.83 13.52
C GLY A 393 1.30 -2.75 12.60
N TYR A 394 0.50 -2.33 11.63
CA TYR A 394 0.90 -1.34 10.64
C TYR A 394 -0.11 -0.21 10.50
N THR A 395 0.39 1.03 10.43
CA THR A 395 -0.38 2.21 10.02
C THR A 395 -0.78 2.11 8.54
N PRO A 396 -1.67 2.98 8.02
CA PRO A 396 -1.98 3.03 6.59
C PRO A 396 -0.73 3.27 5.73
N GLN A 397 0.19 4.12 6.20
CA GLN A 397 1.49 4.44 5.59
C GLN A 397 2.50 3.26 5.65
N TYR A 398 2.10 2.12 6.24
CA TYR A 398 2.94 0.93 6.43
C TYR A 398 4.10 1.13 7.42
N VAL A 399 3.94 2.04 8.38
CA VAL A 399 4.87 2.17 9.50
C VAL A 399 4.54 1.09 10.53
N SER A 400 5.55 0.32 10.93
CA SER A 400 5.41 -0.69 11.98
C SER A 400 5.19 -0.03 13.33
N VAL A 401 4.22 -0.52 14.08
CA VAL A 401 3.86 -0.04 15.42
C VAL A 401 3.80 -1.22 16.36
N THR A 402 4.60 -1.18 17.42
CA THR A 402 4.52 -2.12 18.54
C THR A 402 3.67 -1.52 19.64
N CYS A 403 2.69 -2.27 20.18
CA CYS A 403 1.81 -1.81 21.24
C CYS A 403 1.46 -2.92 22.24
N PRO A 404 1.09 -2.57 23.48
CA PRO A 404 0.62 -3.54 24.45
C PRO A 404 -0.84 -3.96 24.16
N GLY A 405 -1.07 -5.28 24.10
CA GLY A 405 -2.41 -5.86 23.97
C GLY A 405 -3.05 -5.72 22.59
N GLY A 406 -4.30 -6.19 22.47
CA GLY A 406 -5.06 -6.26 21.22
C GLY A 406 -5.10 -7.65 20.59
N THR A 407 -5.88 -7.75 19.51
CA THR A 407 -6.14 -9.01 18.80
C THR A 407 -5.69 -8.90 17.33
N GLN A 408 -5.18 -9.99 16.77
CA GLN A 408 -4.82 -10.04 15.35
C GLN A 408 -6.07 -9.73 14.48
N GLY A 409 -5.91 -8.86 13.49
CA GLY A 409 -6.99 -8.39 12.61
C GLY A 409 -7.72 -7.14 13.11
N GLU A 410 -7.53 -6.76 14.37
CA GLU A 410 -8.11 -5.55 14.94
C GLU A 410 -7.41 -4.28 14.41
N ILE A 411 -8.17 -3.20 14.24
CA ILE A 411 -7.62 -1.86 13.94
C ILE A 411 -7.79 -0.99 15.19
N LEU A 412 -6.68 -0.58 15.80
CA LEU A 412 -6.68 0.27 16.99
C LEU A 412 -6.18 1.68 16.68
N SER A 413 -6.78 2.69 17.29
CA SER A 413 -6.25 4.06 17.29
C SER A 413 -5.12 4.17 18.31
N LEU A 414 -3.89 4.28 17.84
CA LEU A 414 -2.69 4.33 18.68
C LEU A 414 -1.98 5.67 18.51
N ARG A 415 -1.59 6.29 19.62
CA ARG A 415 -0.68 7.44 19.61
C ARG A 415 0.75 6.95 19.45
N LEU A 416 1.47 7.44 18.45
CA LEU A 416 2.87 7.06 18.25
C LEU A 416 3.76 7.84 19.21
N THR A 417 4.41 7.18 20.17
CA THR A 417 5.12 7.85 21.27
C THR A 417 6.64 7.85 21.11
N ALA A 418 7.21 6.82 20.49
CA ALA A 418 8.66 6.72 20.31
C ALA A 418 9.06 6.02 19.02
N LEU A 419 10.30 6.25 18.57
CA LEU A 419 10.92 5.43 17.52
C LEU A 419 11.45 4.13 18.13
N THR A 420 11.38 3.05 17.36
CA THR A 420 12.12 1.82 17.63
C THR A 420 13.10 1.56 16.49
N GLN A 421 13.97 0.56 16.64
CA GLN A 421 14.90 0.18 15.57
C GLN A 421 14.15 -0.15 14.27
N GLU A 422 13.04 -0.89 14.36
CA GLU A 422 12.30 -1.40 13.21
C GLU A 422 10.99 -0.65 12.89
N GLY A 423 10.55 0.27 13.75
CA GLY A 423 9.27 0.95 13.61
C GLY A 423 9.07 2.08 14.61
N THR A 424 7.93 2.04 15.29
CA THR A 424 7.49 2.99 16.31
C THR A 424 6.82 2.24 17.46
N MET A 425 6.77 2.87 18.62
CA MET A 425 5.95 2.40 19.74
C MET A 425 4.63 3.16 19.73
N GLY A 426 3.55 2.44 19.96
CA GLY A 426 2.19 2.97 20.02
C GLY A 426 1.57 2.68 21.37
N GLU A 427 0.98 3.70 21.96
CA GLU A 427 0.14 3.56 23.14
C GLU A 427 -1.32 3.69 22.72
N ARG A 428 -2.18 2.89 23.34
CA ARG A 428 -3.61 3.04 23.15
C ARG A 428 -3.96 4.45 23.57
N VAL A 429 -4.69 5.14 22.70
CA VAL A 429 -5.42 6.30 23.17
C VAL A 429 -6.54 5.71 24.01
N GLU A 430 -6.36 5.73 25.34
CA GLU A 430 -7.50 5.64 26.24
C GLU A 430 -8.36 6.85 25.91
N PHE A 431 -9.38 6.63 25.10
CA PHE A 431 -10.59 7.42 25.24
C PHE A 431 -11.10 6.99 26.61
N ASN A 432 -10.73 7.76 27.63
CA ASN A 432 -11.20 7.52 28.98
C ASN A 432 -12.72 7.45 28.87
N GLU A 433 -13.34 6.28 29.05
CA GLU A 433 -14.80 6.17 29.15
C GLU A 433 -15.30 6.86 30.43
N GLU A 434 -14.38 7.28 31.31
CA GLU A 434 -14.61 8.18 32.44
C GLU A 434 -14.42 9.68 32.10
N GLU A 435 -13.91 10.05 30.93
CA GLU A 435 -13.91 11.44 30.36
C GLU A 435 -14.64 11.53 28.99
N HIS A 436 -15.30 10.45 28.59
CA HIS A 436 -16.35 10.39 27.59
C HIS A 436 -17.39 9.42 28.17
N PRO A 437 -18.37 9.91 28.94
CA PRO A 437 -19.43 9.01 29.37
C PRO A 437 -20.03 8.38 28.11
N MET A 438 -20.35 7.09 28.18
CA MET A 438 -21.52 6.61 27.45
C MET A 438 -22.63 7.60 27.78
N VAL A 439 -22.94 8.54 26.90
CA VAL A 439 -24.11 9.39 27.08
C VAL A 439 -25.29 8.52 26.70
N THR A 440 -25.71 7.70 27.66
CA THR A 440 -27.11 7.44 27.91
C THR A 440 -27.80 8.80 27.96
N GLU A 441 -28.49 9.21 26.88
CA GLU A 441 -29.49 10.28 26.73
C GLU A 441 -29.42 11.62 27.54
N GLU A 442 -28.41 11.87 28.35
CA GLU A 442 -28.36 12.94 29.36
C GLU A 442 -26.91 13.46 29.48
N ALA A 443 -26.46 14.27 28.53
CA ALA A 443 -25.36 15.20 28.75
C ALA A 443 -25.75 16.55 28.15
N THR A 444 -26.62 17.22 28.90
CA THR A 444 -27.20 18.56 28.64
C THR A 444 -26.57 19.61 29.56
N ALA A 445 -25.27 19.54 29.85
CA ALA A 445 -24.61 20.48 30.76
C ALA A 445 -23.75 21.50 30.01
N MET A 446 -24.05 22.79 30.19
CA MET A 446 -23.39 23.95 29.56
C MET A 446 -21.88 24.09 29.85
N ASP A 447 -21.33 23.43 30.86
CA ASP A 447 -20.00 23.75 31.39
C ASP A 447 -18.82 23.01 30.72
N ASP A 448 -19.07 21.85 30.09
CA ASP A 448 -18.03 21.06 29.37
C ASP A 448 -17.99 21.32 27.86
N CYS A 449 -18.85 22.23 27.37
CA CYS A 449 -18.90 22.54 25.94
C CYS A 449 -17.74 23.45 25.51
N LEU A 450 -16.93 22.95 24.56
CA LEU A 450 -15.80 23.69 23.98
C LEU A 450 -16.16 25.10 23.51
N PHE A 451 -17.30 25.26 22.81
CA PHE A 451 -17.72 26.57 22.32
C PHE A 451 -18.24 27.47 23.42
N CYS A 452 -18.89 26.93 24.46
CA CYS A 452 -19.22 27.69 25.66
C CYS A 452 -17.97 28.22 26.36
N GLN A 453 -16.90 27.43 26.45
CA GLN A 453 -15.62 27.85 27.01
C GLN A 453 -14.93 28.92 26.16
N ILE A 454 -15.01 28.83 24.83
CA ILE A 454 -14.55 29.89 23.92
C ILE A 454 -15.35 31.18 24.13
N ILE A 455 -16.67 31.10 24.24
CA ILE A 455 -17.55 32.25 24.48
C ILE A 455 -17.26 32.91 25.84
N LYS A 456 -16.98 32.12 26.88
CA LYS A 456 -16.58 32.60 28.22
C LYS A 456 -15.19 33.23 28.23
N GLY A 457 -14.35 32.93 27.23
CA GLY A 457 -12.97 33.41 27.13
C GLY A 457 -11.94 32.50 27.80
N ASP A 458 -12.35 31.32 28.25
CA ASP A 458 -11.46 30.33 28.90
C ASP A 458 -10.51 29.68 27.88
N ILE A 459 -10.95 29.59 26.62
CA ILE A 459 -10.15 29.09 25.49
C ILE A 459 -9.92 30.23 24.50
N PRO A 460 -8.66 30.52 24.13
CA PRO A 460 -8.37 31.58 23.18
C PRO A 460 -8.92 31.23 21.79
N SER A 461 -9.57 32.21 21.16
CA SER A 461 -10.02 32.11 19.77
C SER A 461 -9.71 33.40 19.01
N ARG A 462 -9.53 33.29 17.70
CA ARG A 462 -9.39 34.48 16.85
C ARG A 462 -10.78 34.98 16.47
N LYS A 463 -11.32 35.87 17.30
CA LYS A 463 -12.64 36.48 17.12
C LYS A 463 -12.74 37.25 15.80
N ILE A 464 -13.90 37.14 15.15
CA ILE A 464 -14.26 37.83 13.91
C ILE A 464 -15.43 38.78 14.16
N TYR A 465 -16.48 38.27 14.80
CA TYR A 465 -17.74 38.98 15.01
C TYR A 465 -18.35 38.56 16.34
N GLU A 466 -19.08 39.47 16.98
CA GLU A 466 -19.80 39.21 18.22
C GLU A 466 -20.94 40.20 18.36
N ASP A 467 -22.14 39.71 18.70
CA ASP A 467 -23.28 40.54 19.09
C ASP A 467 -23.92 40.01 20.39
N GLU A 468 -25.15 40.45 20.70
CA GLU A 468 -25.87 40.05 21.91
C GLU A 468 -26.08 38.53 21.99
N ASP A 469 -26.35 37.88 20.85
CA ASP A 469 -26.86 36.51 20.78
C ASP A 469 -25.83 35.53 20.18
N THR A 470 -24.80 36.04 19.50
CA THR A 470 -23.87 35.23 18.70
C THR A 470 -22.40 35.60 18.92
N PHE A 471 -21.54 34.62 18.69
CA PHE A 471 -20.09 34.77 18.70
C PHE A 471 -19.50 34.07 17.48
N ALA A 472 -18.51 34.66 16.84
CA ALA A 472 -17.89 34.08 15.65
C ALA A 472 -16.36 34.23 15.67
N PHE A 473 -15.69 33.17 15.23
CA PHE A 473 -14.24 33.05 15.28
C PHE A 473 -13.72 32.18 14.14
N HIS A 474 -12.42 32.28 13.86
CA HIS A 474 -11.79 31.44 12.83
C HIS A 474 -11.72 29.97 13.26
N ASP A 475 -12.02 29.08 12.32
CA ASP A 475 -11.83 27.64 12.52
C ASP A 475 -10.32 27.32 12.58
N ILE A 476 -9.93 26.46 13.52
CA ILE A 476 -8.53 26.05 13.72
C ILE A 476 -8.05 25.00 12.69
N HIS A 477 -8.98 24.37 11.99
CA HIS A 477 -8.79 23.38 10.93
C HIS A 477 -9.55 23.79 9.66
N PRO A 478 -9.17 24.92 9.01
CA PRO A 478 -9.90 25.50 7.90
C PRO A 478 -10.04 24.53 6.70
N GLN A 479 -11.25 24.38 6.16
CA GLN A 479 -11.56 23.55 4.98
C GLN A 479 -11.63 24.37 3.67
N ALA A 480 -11.39 25.67 3.77
CA ALA A 480 -11.34 26.62 2.66
C ALA A 480 -10.42 27.79 3.07
N ARG A 481 -9.95 28.57 2.10
CA ARG A 481 -9.12 29.76 2.33
C ARG A 481 -9.66 30.69 3.41
N ALA A 482 -10.97 30.92 3.44
CA ALA A 482 -11.68 31.53 4.56
C ALA A 482 -12.63 30.49 5.17
N HIS A 483 -12.45 30.18 6.45
CA HIS A 483 -13.33 29.30 7.22
C HIS A 483 -13.53 29.88 8.62
N ALA A 484 -14.79 30.16 8.96
CA ALA A 484 -15.17 30.69 10.25
C ALA A 484 -16.39 29.94 10.81
N LEU A 485 -16.49 29.92 12.14
CA LEU A 485 -17.62 29.36 12.86
C LEU A 485 -18.45 30.48 13.45
N VAL A 486 -19.76 30.41 13.26
CA VAL A 486 -20.76 31.26 13.93
C VAL A 486 -21.52 30.39 14.91
N VAL A 487 -21.48 30.74 16.19
CA VAL A 487 -22.09 29.98 17.28
C VAL A 487 -23.12 30.84 18.04
N SER A 488 -24.18 30.21 18.54
CA SER A 488 -25.07 30.86 19.50
C SER A 488 -24.37 31.06 20.85
N LYS A 489 -24.60 32.17 21.55
CA LYS A 489 -24.05 32.37 22.90
C LYS A 489 -24.71 31.45 23.94
N LYS A 490 -26.02 31.22 23.79
CA LYS A 490 -26.72 30.16 24.51
C LYS A 490 -26.41 28.80 23.91
N HIS A 491 -26.27 27.81 24.77
CA HIS A 491 -26.02 26.45 24.35
C HIS A 491 -27.29 25.81 23.78
N ALA A 492 -27.17 25.26 22.58
CA ALA A 492 -28.13 24.34 21.98
C ALA A 492 -27.30 23.22 21.33
N ALA A 493 -27.70 21.96 21.47
CA ALA A 493 -26.84 20.85 21.05
C ALA A 493 -26.61 20.83 19.53
N ASP A 494 -27.64 21.14 18.75
CA ASP A 494 -27.63 21.21 17.29
C ASP A 494 -28.91 21.92 16.77
N LEU A 495 -29.11 21.99 15.44
CA LEU A 495 -30.28 22.66 14.85
C LEU A 495 -31.60 21.89 15.07
N SER A 496 -31.54 20.59 15.36
CA SER A 496 -32.74 19.78 15.67
C SER A 496 -33.07 19.77 17.16
N ARG A 497 -32.10 20.10 18.02
CA ARG A 497 -32.18 20.11 19.48
C ARG A 497 -31.83 21.49 20.02
N ASN A 498 -32.69 22.46 19.70
CA ASN A 498 -32.50 23.89 19.99
C ASN A 498 -33.64 24.52 20.79
N ALA A 499 -34.40 23.73 21.56
CA ALA A 499 -35.54 24.23 22.34
C ALA A 499 -35.18 25.37 23.33
N GLU A 500 -33.91 25.48 23.70
CA GLU A 500 -33.37 26.56 24.56
C GLU A 500 -33.17 27.90 23.84
N LEU A 501 -33.28 27.92 22.50
CA LEU A 501 -33.14 29.13 21.68
C LEU A 501 -34.50 29.60 21.21
N SER A 502 -34.73 30.90 21.31
CA SER A 502 -35.85 31.58 20.67
C SER A 502 -35.65 31.73 19.17
N ASP A 503 -36.73 31.93 18.42
CA ASP A 503 -36.70 32.25 16.98
C ASP A 503 -35.80 33.46 16.69
N ARG A 504 -35.79 34.44 17.60
CA ARG A 504 -34.93 35.63 17.51
C ARG A 504 -33.45 35.24 17.51
N GLU A 505 -33.04 34.37 18.43
CA GLU A 505 -31.64 33.92 18.59
C GLU A 505 -31.19 33.05 17.42
N LEU A 506 -32.05 32.14 16.93
CA LEU A 506 -31.78 31.37 15.71
C LEU A 506 -31.61 32.28 14.49
N ALA A 507 -32.48 33.28 14.35
CA ALA A 507 -32.36 34.27 13.28
C ALA A 507 -31.11 35.15 13.44
N ALA A 508 -30.64 35.39 14.66
CA ALA A 508 -29.40 36.11 14.92
C ALA A 508 -28.19 35.32 14.38
N CYS A 509 -28.12 34.00 14.61
CA CYS A 509 -27.06 33.15 14.04
C CYS A 509 -26.98 33.26 12.51
N LEU A 510 -28.12 33.20 11.81
CA LEU A 510 -28.16 33.31 10.35
C LEU A 510 -27.75 34.71 9.86
N ARG A 511 -28.15 35.78 10.56
CA ARG A 511 -27.70 37.15 10.26
C ARG A 511 -26.20 37.31 10.49
N ALA A 512 -25.67 36.71 11.56
CA ALA A 512 -24.25 36.71 11.88
C ALA A 512 -23.42 35.98 10.79
N CYS A 513 -23.93 34.90 10.17
CA CYS A 513 -23.27 34.28 9.02
C CYS A 513 -23.04 35.28 7.86
N ALA A 514 -24.04 36.09 7.54
CA ALA A 514 -23.90 37.12 6.50
C ALA A 514 -22.94 38.23 6.91
N ALA A 515 -22.96 38.65 8.19
CA ALA A 515 -22.01 39.64 8.71
C ALA A 515 -20.56 39.14 8.68
N VAL A 516 -20.33 37.88 9.06
CA VAL A 516 -19.01 37.23 8.99
C VAL A 516 -18.54 37.09 7.55
N ALA A 517 -19.42 36.73 6.61
CA ALA A 517 -19.06 36.66 5.20
C ALA A 517 -18.60 38.04 4.66
N ARG A 518 -19.22 39.14 5.11
CA ARG A 518 -18.77 40.50 4.79
C ARG A 518 -17.40 40.82 5.37
N GLU A 519 -17.21 40.53 6.65
CA GLU A 519 -15.96 40.80 7.36
C GLU A 519 -14.78 40.03 6.72
N LEU A 520 -15.05 38.83 6.21
CA LEU A 520 -14.07 37.99 5.51
C LEU A 520 -13.90 38.33 4.01
N GLY A 521 -14.63 39.33 3.48
CA GLY A 521 -14.53 39.74 2.08
C GLY A 521 -15.07 38.72 1.08
N LEU A 522 -16.11 37.96 1.44
CA LEU A 522 -16.62 36.84 0.64
C LEU A 522 -17.81 37.18 -0.28
N GLU A 523 -18.34 38.41 -0.25
CA GLU A 523 -19.57 38.77 -0.96
C GLU A 523 -19.44 38.66 -2.49
N GLU A 524 -18.32 39.11 -3.07
CA GLU A 524 -18.13 39.09 -4.53
C GLU A 524 -17.78 37.69 -5.06
N GLY A 525 -17.00 36.92 -4.29
CA GLY A 525 -16.52 35.59 -4.68
C GLY A 525 -17.47 34.43 -4.34
N GLY A 526 -18.51 34.71 -3.54
CA GLY A 526 -19.44 33.71 -3.03
C GLY A 526 -18.92 32.95 -1.81
N TYR A 527 -19.85 32.40 -1.02
CA TYR A 527 -19.57 31.61 0.17
C TYR A 527 -20.63 30.52 0.37
N ARG A 528 -20.29 29.50 1.16
CA ARG A 528 -21.22 28.48 1.65
C ARG A 528 -21.44 28.65 3.14
N VAL A 529 -22.71 28.53 3.55
CA VAL A 529 -23.09 28.37 4.96
C VAL A 529 -23.52 26.92 5.16
N VAL A 530 -22.84 26.20 6.05
CA VAL A 530 -23.12 24.78 6.33
C VAL A 530 -23.38 24.60 7.81
N ASN A 531 -24.41 23.84 8.15
CA ASN A 531 -24.68 23.39 9.51
C ASN A 531 -24.72 21.87 9.51
N ASN A 532 -23.92 21.27 10.39
CA ASN A 532 -23.87 19.82 10.56
C ASN A 532 -24.67 19.45 11.81
N CYS A 533 -25.65 18.56 11.67
CA CYS A 533 -26.46 18.06 12.77
C CYS A 533 -26.27 16.56 12.94
N GLY A 534 -25.75 16.17 14.10
CA GLY A 534 -25.52 14.76 14.43
C GLY A 534 -24.21 14.19 13.89
N GLU A 535 -23.92 12.99 14.37
CA GLU A 535 -22.65 12.30 14.16
C GLU A 535 -22.39 11.95 12.69
N ASN A 536 -23.41 11.45 11.98
CA ASN A 536 -23.31 11.11 10.56
C ASN A 536 -23.11 12.32 9.64
N ALA A 537 -23.45 13.53 10.12
CA ALA A 537 -23.14 14.78 9.45
C ALA A 537 -21.77 15.35 9.86
N CYS A 538 -20.98 14.60 10.63
CA CYS A 538 -19.68 15.01 11.17
C CYS A 538 -19.77 16.22 12.12
N GLN A 539 -20.84 16.34 12.93
CA GLN A 539 -20.89 17.34 14.00
C GLN A 539 -20.01 16.88 15.17
N THR A 540 -18.85 17.51 15.33
CA THR A 540 -17.85 17.14 16.37
C THR A 540 -18.06 17.88 17.69
N VAL A 541 -18.64 19.08 17.66
CA VAL A 541 -19.00 19.86 18.86
C VAL A 541 -20.52 19.96 18.95
N ARG A 542 -21.11 19.43 20.03
CA ARG A 542 -22.55 19.49 20.32
C ARG A 542 -22.98 20.86 20.82
N HIS A 543 -22.75 21.85 19.98
CA HIS A 543 -23.20 23.22 20.14
C HIS A 543 -23.63 23.72 18.77
N LEU A 544 -24.76 24.41 18.66
CA LEU A 544 -25.26 24.92 17.39
C LEU A 544 -24.25 25.86 16.74
N HIS A 545 -23.69 25.44 15.61
CA HIS A 545 -22.71 26.23 14.88
C HIS A 545 -22.91 26.16 13.38
N PHE A 546 -22.53 27.24 12.71
CA PHE A 546 -22.58 27.38 11.26
C PHE A 546 -21.18 27.64 10.74
N HIS A 547 -20.78 26.88 9.74
CA HIS A 547 -19.55 27.07 8.99
C HIS A 547 -19.78 28.10 7.89
N VAL A 548 -19.02 29.18 7.88
CA VAL A 548 -18.97 30.17 6.79
C VAL A 548 -17.67 29.95 6.04
N MET A 549 -17.76 29.46 4.79
CA MET A 549 -16.61 29.04 3.99
C MET A 549 -16.56 29.76 2.64
N GLY A 550 -15.38 30.21 2.21
CA GLY A 550 -15.19 30.85 0.89
C GLY A 550 -13.74 31.27 0.61
N GLY A 551 -13.57 32.21 -0.32
CA GLY A 551 -12.26 32.78 -0.68
C GLY A 551 -11.53 32.05 -1.81
N GLU A 552 -12.11 30.95 -2.30
CA GLU A 552 -11.72 30.20 -3.49
C GLU A 552 -12.90 29.34 -3.98
N LYS A 553 -12.80 28.78 -5.20
CA LYS A 553 -13.86 27.92 -5.74
C LYS A 553 -13.99 26.63 -4.92
N LEU A 554 -15.06 26.50 -4.15
CA LEU A 554 -15.34 25.32 -3.32
C LEU A 554 -15.78 24.13 -4.19
N SER A 555 -15.43 22.90 -3.77
CA SER A 555 -15.69 21.67 -4.53
C SER A 555 -17.18 21.46 -4.86
N GLU A 556 -17.51 20.89 -6.03
CA GLU A 556 -18.89 20.70 -6.49
C GLU A 556 -19.66 19.59 -5.73
N ARG A 557 -19.05 18.94 -4.73
CA ARG A 557 -19.61 17.78 -4.00
C ARG A 557 -20.82 18.04 -3.09
N MET A 558 -21.30 19.27 -3.00
CA MET A 558 -22.48 19.63 -2.20
C MET A 558 -23.63 20.24 -3.05
N ALA A 559 -23.52 20.23 -4.38
CA ALA A 559 -24.61 20.62 -5.27
C ALA A 559 -25.31 19.39 -5.86
#